data_AF-A0A969YHE1-F1
#
_entry.id   AF-A0A969YHE1-F1
#
_cell.length_a   1.000
_cell.length_b   1.000
_cell.length_c   1.000
_cell.angle_alpha   90.00
_cell.angle_beta   90.00
_cell.angle_gamma   90.00
#
_symmetry.space_group_name_H-M   'P 1'
#
loop_
_entity.id
_entity.type
_entity.pdbx_description
1 polymer ?
#
loop_
_entity_poly.entity_id
_entity_poly.type
_entity_poly.pdbx_seq_one_letter_code
_entity_poly.pdbx_strand_id
1 'polypeptide(L)'
;MLYDTTFISKEFRSVYTQQGFSRNRQFSMGIFLGLLTFAVYFSLQTLKESVINDVAPYLLLPSYFSTLYIYLLVSLVFNIVLFIVNYEYMTLIEVMQNRWYALVQLGYSPAKLIGGKIVARILAQAGIYTVGYIATIFLSSFLKFPLVLDYIGTMYIMGLVDIVLLAVVSLAVSLFLKDVFNARYVVGMLALGIIGFKLLTRYFTILTDRTLMNNLENFFDITQTVYMFVAAGIIAGSIAVCLARGTRLAKVYNPPLLKTLPTLTNKPEGTVVLGSPSDGRKRSRILEAQATPVQRKKPWNLAAIITSVLVIASITGMLLLNIVVLAFGYASPEKETSIYGIIPYVFQSYTMEPEIMYNDVAFFRKVDAQAELKVGDVLLFKDAAGGVNVGSLIEFVTDDVTGKQTGALKTDITNYMDERYKGMAEQTVNRDQVYGVHVDNNRWFGAVILFANTILGRLVLLLIPTFLIFFYEPIVDFFRSITKEKD
;
A
#
# COMPACT_ATOMS: atom_id res chain seq x y z
N MET A 1 11.27 52.90 -1.05
CA MET A 1 10.00 52.22 -1.34
C MET A 1 9.71 51.31 -0.15
N LEU A 2 8.88 51.77 0.80
CA LEU A 2 8.50 51.01 1.99
C LEU A 2 7.45 49.97 1.55
N TYR A 3 7.89 48.74 1.33
CA TYR A 3 6.95 47.64 1.13
C TYR A 3 6.27 47.35 2.47
N ASP A 4 4.97 47.63 2.51
CA ASP A 4 4.15 47.38 3.68
C ASP A 4 4.13 45.86 3.96
N THR A 5 4.45 45.48 5.20
CA THR A 5 4.55 44.07 5.63
C THR A 5 3.24 43.30 5.43
N THR A 6 2.14 44.03 5.30
CA THR A 6 0.80 43.53 4.96
C THR A 6 0.66 43.05 3.51
N PHE A 7 1.43 43.60 2.57
CA PHE A 7 1.40 43.19 1.16
C PHE A 7 2.06 41.83 0.96
N ILE A 8 3.25 41.61 1.53
CA ILE A 8 3.97 40.33 1.42
C ILE A 8 3.32 39.25 2.28
N SER A 9 2.72 39.57 3.43
CA SER A 9 1.90 38.58 4.16
C SER A 9 0.63 38.20 3.40
N LYS A 10 0.02 39.14 2.66
CA LYS A 10 -1.03 38.86 1.67
C LYS A 10 -0.50 38.08 0.47
N GLU A 11 0.74 38.30 0.04
CA GLU A 11 1.36 37.58 -1.08
C GLU A 11 1.81 36.17 -0.68
N PHE A 12 2.27 35.95 0.55
CA PHE A 12 2.47 34.62 1.10
C PHE A 12 1.13 33.92 1.32
N ARG A 13 0.10 34.63 1.80
CA ARG A 13 -1.26 34.08 1.79
C ARG A 13 -1.70 33.78 0.37
N SER A 14 -1.51 34.66 -0.61
CA SER A 14 -1.99 34.51 -1.99
C SER A 14 -1.20 33.47 -2.75
N VAL A 15 0.11 33.32 -2.58
CA VAL A 15 0.91 32.26 -3.19
C VAL A 15 0.56 30.89 -2.58
N TYR A 16 0.24 30.84 -1.27
CA TYR A 16 -0.26 29.61 -0.64
C TYR A 16 -1.77 29.36 -0.85
N THR A 17 -2.57 30.37 -1.23
CA THR A 17 -4.04 30.24 -1.46
C THR A 17 -4.43 30.23 -2.93
N GLN A 18 -3.68 30.86 -3.85
CA GLN A 18 -3.90 30.86 -5.30
C GLN A 18 -3.58 29.49 -5.92
N GLN A 19 -2.79 28.65 -5.25
CA GLN A 19 -2.60 27.25 -5.63
C GLN A 19 -2.95 26.28 -4.49
N GLY A 20 -4.24 26.27 -4.14
CA GLY A 20 -4.96 25.00 -4.13
C GLY A 20 -5.21 24.29 -2.81
N PHE A 21 -4.80 24.76 -1.63
CA PHE A 21 -5.22 24.17 -0.34
C PHE A 21 -6.03 25.16 0.49
N SER A 22 -7.24 25.49 0.03
CA SER A 22 -8.25 26.16 0.86
C SER A 22 -8.50 25.34 2.13
N ARG A 23 -8.79 26.01 3.26
CA ARG A 23 -9.20 25.34 4.51
C ARG A 23 -10.37 24.37 4.27
N ASN A 24 -11.26 24.71 3.34
CA ASN A 24 -12.38 23.84 2.94
C ASN A 24 -11.90 22.58 2.22
N ARG A 25 -10.82 22.66 1.42
CA ARG A 25 -10.23 21.50 0.74
C ARG A 25 -9.51 20.58 1.74
N GLN A 26 -8.85 21.15 2.75
CA GLN A 26 -8.23 20.34 3.82
C GLN A 26 -9.30 19.58 4.62
N PHE A 27 -10.41 20.27 4.94
CA PHE A 27 -11.55 19.65 5.60
C PHE A 27 -12.18 18.55 4.74
N SER A 28 -12.41 18.80 3.44
CA SER A 28 -12.97 17.79 2.54
C SER A 28 -12.04 16.59 2.34
N MET A 29 -10.72 16.79 2.30
CA MET A 29 -9.73 15.71 2.29
C MET A 29 -9.79 14.87 3.56
N GLY A 30 -9.95 15.50 4.73
CA GLY A 30 -10.13 14.78 6.00
C GLY A 30 -11.39 13.90 5.98
N ILE A 31 -12.55 14.45 5.58
CA ILE A 31 -13.79 13.68 5.45
C ILE A 31 -13.63 12.53 4.45
N PHE A 32 -13.05 12.80 3.29
CA PHE A 32 -12.78 11.79 2.26
C PHE A 32 -11.95 10.65 2.82
N LEU A 33 -10.94 10.94 3.64
CA LEU A 33 -10.09 9.95 4.27
C LEU A 33 -10.86 9.05 5.25
N GLY A 34 -11.79 9.62 6.01
CA GLY A 34 -12.72 8.87 6.86
C GLY A 34 -13.63 7.93 6.05
N LEU A 35 -14.21 8.42 4.94
CA LEU A 35 -15.04 7.60 4.05
C LEU A 35 -14.24 6.50 3.36
N LEU A 36 -13.03 6.81 2.89
CA LEU A 36 -12.12 5.84 2.26
C LEU A 36 -11.76 4.72 3.24
N THR A 37 -11.52 5.07 4.51
CA THR A 37 -11.27 4.08 5.58
C THR A 37 -12.45 3.12 5.73
N PHE A 38 -13.68 3.61 5.69
CA PHE A 38 -14.87 2.76 5.76
C PHE A 38 -15.05 1.89 4.52
N ALA A 39 -14.74 2.40 3.33
CA ALA A 39 -14.74 1.60 2.11
C ALA A 39 -13.76 0.42 2.23
N VAL A 40 -12.55 0.67 2.75
CA VAL A 40 -11.56 -0.38 3.01
C VAL A 40 -12.04 -1.34 4.10
N TYR A 41 -12.60 -0.83 5.20
CA TYR A 41 -13.14 -1.67 6.28
C TYR A 41 -14.25 -2.59 5.79
N PHE A 42 -15.25 -2.09 5.07
CA PHE A 42 -16.31 -2.92 4.51
C PHE A 42 -15.79 -3.93 3.50
N SER A 43 -14.77 -3.55 2.72
CA SER A 43 -14.09 -4.50 1.86
C SER A 43 -13.43 -5.63 2.65
N LEU A 44 -12.76 -5.32 3.74
CA LEU A 44 -12.14 -6.33 4.60
C LEU A 44 -13.19 -7.22 5.27
N GLN A 45 -14.34 -6.67 5.68
CA GLN A 45 -15.43 -7.45 6.27
C GLN A 45 -15.94 -8.59 5.39
N THR A 46 -15.83 -8.46 4.06
CA THR A 46 -16.16 -9.57 3.14
C THR A 46 -15.23 -10.77 3.27
N LEU A 47 -14.08 -10.61 3.93
CA LEU A 47 -13.04 -11.61 4.15
C LEU A 47 -13.05 -12.17 5.58
N LYS A 48 -14.13 -11.94 6.34
CA LYS A 48 -14.24 -12.39 7.74
C LYS A 48 -14.14 -13.91 7.88
N GLU A 49 -14.69 -14.67 6.94
CA GLU A 49 -14.60 -16.13 6.92
C GLU A 49 -13.40 -16.54 6.06
N SER A 50 -12.20 -16.06 6.39
CA SER A 50 -10.96 -16.42 5.70
C SER A 50 -9.78 -16.40 6.67
N VAL A 51 -8.61 -16.84 6.21
CA VAL A 51 -7.32 -16.82 6.94
C VAL A 51 -6.99 -15.48 7.57
N ILE A 52 -7.48 -14.39 6.99
CA ILE A 52 -7.23 -13.04 7.48
C ILE A 52 -7.79 -12.88 8.90
N ASN A 53 -8.90 -13.55 9.21
CA ASN A 53 -9.50 -13.51 10.56
C ASN A 53 -8.63 -14.25 11.59
N ASP A 54 -7.91 -15.29 11.18
CA ASP A 54 -7.01 -16.02 12.08
C ASP A 54 -5.70 -15.26 12.30
N VAL A 55 -5.12 -14.70 11.23
CA VAL A 55 -3.80 -14.04 11.26
C VAL A 55 -3.88 -12.60 11.76
N ALA A 56 -4.93 -11.87 11.37
CA ALA A 56 -5.11 -10.45 11.67
C ALA A 56 -6.55 -10.14 12.12
N PRO A 57 -7.03 -10.76 13.21
CA PRO A 57 -8.41 -10.56 13.71
C PRO A 57 -8.70 -9.09 14.00
N TYR A 58 -7.70 -8.35 14.46
CA TYR A 58 -7.81 -6.93 14.78
C TYR A 58 -8.24 -6.04 13.60
N LEU A 59 -8.14 -6.50 12.34
CA LEU A 59 -8.65 -5.78 11.16
C LEU A 59 -10.14 -6.01 10.91
N LEU A 60 -10.68 -7.13 11.38
CA LEU A 60 -12.00 -7.65 11.01
C LEU A 60 -13.01 -7.62 12.16
N LEU A 61 -12.58 -7.27 13.38
CA LEU A 61 -13.50 -7.14 14.51
C LEU A 61 -14.50 -5.98 14.27
N PRO A 62 -15.80 -6.17 14.57
CA PRO A 62 -16.81 -5.11 14.50
C PRO A 62 -16.65 -4.15 15.68
N SER A 63 -15.63 -3.30 15.62
CA SER A 63 -15.21 -2.44 16.73
C SER A 63 -14.61 -1.13 16.26
N TYR A 64 -14.58 -0.12 17.15
CA TYR A 64 -13.81 1.11 16.90
C TYR A 64 -12.32 0.84 16.75
N PHE A 65 -11.79 -0.20 17.40
CA PHE A 65 -10.37 -0.53 17.31
C PHE A 65 -9.97 -0.83 15.86
N SER A 66 -10.73 -1.68 15.18
CA SER A 66 -10.45 -2.09 13.79
C SER A 66 -10.58 -0.93 12.81
N THR A 67 -11.65 -0.13 12.91
CA THR A 67 -11.86 1.01 12.01
C THR A 67 -10.79 2.09 12.19
N LEU A 68 -10.39 2.37 13.44
CA LEU A 68 -9.33 3.34 13.74
C LEU A 68 -7.96 2.81 13.34
N TYR A 69 -7.67 1.53 13.56
CA TYR A 69 -6.42 0.92 13.09
C TYR A 69 -6.28 1.00 11.56
N ILE A 70 -7.37 0.70 10.82
CA ILE A 70 -7.38 0.85 9.36
C ILE A 70 -7.19 2.33 8.98
N TYR A 71 -7.79 3.26 9.73
CA TYR A 71 -7.58 4.70 9.51
C TYR A 71 -6.10 5.10 9.63
N LEU A 72 -5.38 4.58 10.61
CA LEU A 72 -3.93 4.83 10.77
C LEU A 72 -3.14 4.40 9.52
N LEU A 73 -3.45 3.23 8.95
CA LEU A 73 -2.82 2.75 7.72
C LEU A 73 -3.20 3.60 6.50
N VAL A 74 -4.50 3.83 6.30
CA VAL A 74 -5.03 4.60 5.15
C VAL A 74 -4.52 6.04 5.18
N SER A 75 -4.48 6.67 6.35
CA SER A 75 -3.96 8.03 6.53
C SER A 75 -2.48 8.14 6.24
N LEU A 76 -1.67 7.16 6.65
CA LEU A 76 -0.24 7.12 6.33
C LEU A 76 -0.03 6.98 4.82
N VAL A 77 -0.72 6.03 4.16
CA VAL A 77 -0.63 5.84 2.70
C VAL A 77 -1.06 7.09 1.94
N PHE A 78 -2.18 7.70 2.33
CA PHE A 78 -2.68 8.94 1.74
C PHE A 78 -1.64 10.07 1.86
N ASN A 79 -1.00 10.20 3.02
CA ASN A 79 0.04 11.18 3.26
C ASN A 79 1.26 10.98 2.37
N ILE A 80 1.71 9.74 2.20
CA ILE A 80 2.84 9.42 1.32
C ILE A 80 2.53 9.88 -0.10
N VAL A 81 1.35 9.54 -0.63
CA VAL A 81 0.90 9.98 -1.95
C VAL A 81 0.81 11.51 -2.02
N LEU A 82 0.24 12.15 -1.00
CA LEU A 82 0.09 13.60 -0.92
C LEU A 82 1.44 14.33 -1.01
N PHE A 83 2.46 13.83 -0.27
CA PHE A 83 3.82 14.37 -0.30
C PHE A 83 4.55 14.10 -1.61
N ILE A 84 4.35 12.95 -2.24
CA ILE A 84 4.95 12.63 -3.54
C ILE A 84 4.37 13.54 -4.63
N VAL A 85 3.04 13.69 -4.69
CA VAL A 85 2.35 14.48 -5.71
C VAL A 85 2.63 15.98 -5.53
N ASN A 86 2.59 16.47 -4.29
CA ASN A 86 2.73 17.90 -3.98
C ASN A 86 4.11 18.25 -3.42
N TYR A 87 5.16 17.51 -3.79
CA TYR A 87 6.49 17.59 -3.18
C TYR A 87 7.06 19.01 -3.12
N GLU A 88 6.99 19.76 -4.23
CA GLU A 88 7.57 21.12 -4.29
C GLU A 88 6.94 22.07 -3.27
N TYR A 89 5.63 21.97 -3.09
CA TYR A 89 4.88 22.81 -2.16
C TYR A 89 5.06 22.36 -0.73
N MET A 90 5.03 21.04 -0.49
CA MET A 90 5.05 20.46 0.85
C MET A 90 6.42 20.55 1.51
N THR A 91 7.51 20.72 0.74
CA THR A 91 8.88 20.68 1.24
C THR A 91 9.61 22.04 1.22
N LEU A 92 10.91 22.05 1.56
CA LEU A 92 11.79 23.23 1.56
C LEU A 92 12.61 23.37 0.27
N ILE A 93 12.27 22.66 -0.80
CA ILE A 93 13.03 22.74 -2.07
C ILE A 93 13.05 24.16 -2.67
N GLU A 94 12.05 24.98 -2.38
CA GLU A 94 12.01 26.41 -2.74
C GLU A 94 13.22 27.20 -2.23
N VAL A 95 13.80 26.80 -1.08
CA VAL A 95 15.02 27.39 -0.52
C VAL A 95 16.20 27.13 -1.47
N MET A 96 16.26 25.94 -2.03
CA MET A 96 17.31 25.55 -2.98
C MET A 96 17.11 26.17 -4.37
N GLN A 97 15.87 26.46 -4.74
CA GLN A 97 15.52 27.17 -5.99
C GLN A 97 15.69 28.71 -5.88
N ASN A 98 16.30 29.21 -4.82
CA ASN A 98 16.50 30.64 -4.52
C ASN A 98 15.23 31.49 -4.46
N ARG A 99 14.04 30.90 -4.37
CA ARG A 99 12.79 31.67 -4.27
C ARG A 99 12.79 32.58 -3.04
N TRP A 100 13.51 32.18 -2.00
CA TRP A 100 13.60 32.92 -0.75
C TRP A 100 14.79 33.86 -0.69
N TYR A 101 15.75 33.76 -1.62
CA TYR A 101 16.96 34.60 -1.61
C TYR A 101 16.62 36.09 -1.69
N ALA A 102 15.71 36.46 -2.61
CA ALA A 102 15.24 37.84 -2.75
C ALA A 102 14.59 38.35 -1.46
N LEU A 103 13.78 37.53 -0.79
CA LEU A 103 13.15 37.89 0.48
C LEU A 103 14.19 38.09 1.58
N VAL A 104 15.22 37.25 1.64
CA VAL A 104 16.30 37.42 2.62
C VAL A 104 17.08 38.72 2.37
N GLN A 105 17.33 39.09 1.11
CA GLN A 105 17.95 40.37 0.76
C GLN A 105 17.08 41.58 1.08
N LEU A 106 15.75 41.43 1.07
CA LEU A 106 14.80 42.44 1.53
C LEU A 106 14.72 42.58 3.07
N GLY A 107 15.56 41.85 3.82
CA GLY A 107 15.67 41.96 5.28
C GLY A 107 14.83 40.96 6.07
N TYR A 108 14.18 39.99 5.43
CA TYR A 108 13.41 38.96 6.14
C TYR A 108 14.34 37.93 6.78
N SER A 109 14.08 37.60 8.05
CA SER A 109 14.88 36.60 8.77
C SER A 109 14.59 35.18 8.25
N PRO A 110 15.60 34.45 7.72
CA PRO A 110 15.40 33.11 7.15
C PRO A 110 14.84 32.10 8.18
N ALA A 111 15.25 32.22 9.45
CA ALA A 111 14.84 31.29 10.50
C ALA A 111 13.32 31.35 10.77
N LYS A 112 12.73 32.56 10.77
CA LYS A 112 11.28 32.72 10.96
C LYS A 112 10.48 32.20 9.76
N LEU A 113 10.99 32.36 8.54
CA LEU A 113 10.35 31.82 7.34
C LEU A 113 10.33 30.29 7.35
N ILE A 114 11.47 29.66 7.65
CA ILE A 114 11.58 28.20 7.73
C ILE A 114 10.72 27.66 8.88
N GLY A 115 10.85 28.24 10.07
CA GLY A 115 10.06 27.83 11.24
C GLY A 115 8.56 27.97 10.99
N GLY A 116 8.12 29.08 10.39
CA GLY A 116 6.73 29.28 10.00
C GLY A 116 6.23 28.23 9.02
N LYS A 117 7.04 27.85 8.02
CA LYS A 117 6.68 26.79 7.07
C LYS A 117 6.59 25.41 7.74
N ILE A 118 7.54 25.06 8.61
CA ILE A 118 7.51 23.79 9.38
C ILE A 118 6.22 23.71 10.21
N VAL A 119 5.92 24.75 11.00
CA VAL A 119 4.72 24.79 11.85
C VAL A 119 3.45 24.72 11.00
N ALA A 120 3.36 25.51 9.93
CA ALA A 120 2.20 25.49 9.04
C ALA A 120 1.98 24.11 8.41
N ARG A 121 3.05 23.39 8.04
CA ARG A 121 2.96 22.05 7.45
C ARG A 121 2.53 21.00 8.48
N ILE A 122 3.11 21.03 9.69
CA ILE A 122 2.70 20.14 10.78
C ILE A 122 1.22 20.36 11.11
N LEU A 123 0.78 21.62 11.28
CA LEU A 123 -0.61 21.94 11.62
C LEU A 123 -1.59 21.58 10.50
N ALA A 124 -1.26 21.88 9.24
CA ALA A 124 -2.12 21.52 8.11
C ALA A 124 -2.31 20.01 8.03
N GLN A 125 -1.23 19.26 8.21
CA GLN A 125 -1.25 17.82 8.08
C GLN A 125 -1.92 17.14 9.29
N ALA A 126 -1.65 17.63 10.50
CA ALA A 126 -2.39 17.25 11.70
C ALA A 126 -3.88 17.53 11.51
N GLY A 127 -4.27 18.70 10.98
CA GLY A 127 -5.66 19.05 10.74
C GLY A 127 -6.39 18.09 9.81
N ILE A 128 -5.79 17.70 8.68
CA ILE A 128 -6.37 16.71 7.76
C ILE A 128 -6.57 15.36 8.46
N TYR A 129 -5.56 14.93 9.23
CA TYR A 129 -5.61 13.69 10.01
C TYR A 129 -6.68 13.74 11.11
N THR A 130 -6.75 14.81 11.91
CA THR A 130 -7.74 14.94 12.98
C THR A 130 -9.16 14.94 12.43
N VAL A 131 -9.42 15.66 11.33
CA VAL A 131 -10.76 15.68 10.72
C VAL A 131 -11.16 14.30 10.23
N GLY A 132 -10.25 13.56 9.57
CA GLY A 132 -10.56 12.20 9.14
C GLY A 132 -10.73 11.22 10.29
N TYR A 133 -9.92 11.34 11.34
CA TYR A 133 -10.03 10.51 12.54
C TYR A 133 -11.39 10.68 13.23
N ILE A 134 -11.82 11.93 13.40
CA ILE A 134 -13.14 12.26 13.95
C ILE A 134 -14.26 11.74 13.04
N ALA A 135 -14.13 11.90 11.71
CA ALA A 135 -15.10 11.35 10.77
C ALA A 135 -15.20 9.82 10.88
N THR A 136 -14.08 9.12 11.08
CA THR A 136 -14.07 7.67 11.30
C THR A 136 -14.76 7.29 12.61
N ILE A 137 -14.52 8.00 13.71
CA ILE A 137 -15.24 7.79 14.99
C ILE A 137 -16.75 7.99 14.78
N PHE A 138 -17.14 9.06 14.11
CA PHE A 138 -18.55 9.36 13.85
C PHE A 138 -19.23 8.27 13.02
N LEU A 139 -18.59 7.81 11.93
CA LEU A 139 -19.09 6.72 11.10
C LEU A 139 -19.12 5.38 11.87
N SER A 140 -18.17 5.12 12.76
CA SER A 140 -18.18 3.93 13.62
C SER A 140 -19.35 3.95 14.61
N SER A 141 -19.72 5.13 15.09
CA SER A 141 -20.92 5.30 15.91
C SER A 141 -22.20 5.01 15.13
N PHE A 142 -22.25 5.33 13.83
CA PHE A 142 -23.40 5.01 12.99
C PHE A 142 -23.61 3.50 12.83
N LEU A 143 -22.52 2.71 12.85
CA LEU A 143 -22.58 1.24 12.85
C LEU A 143 -22.90 0.62 14.22
N LYS A 144 -23.19 1.44 15.25
CA LYS A 144 -23.53 1.01 16.61
C LYS A 144 -22.47 0.10 17.25
N PHE A 145 -21.19 0.30 16.93
CA PHE A 145 -20.10 -0.41 17.60
C PHE A 145 -20.00 0.01 19.08
N PRO A 146 -19.49 -0.87 19.97
CA PRO A 146 -19.30 -0.55 21.38
C PRO A 146 -18.17 0.47 21.53
N LEU A 147 -18.49 1.66 22.03
CA LEU A 147 -17.53 2.74 22.24
C LEU A 147 -16.65 2.42 23.46
N VAL A 148 -15.33 2.41 23.26
CA VAL A 148 -14.34 2.30 24.33
C VAL A 148 -13.33 3.42 24.12
N LEU A 149 -13.28 4.35 25.08
CA LEU A 149 -12.50 5.58 24.97
C LEU A 149 -11.00 5.37 25.20
N ASP A 150 -10.64 4.34 25.96
CA ASP A 150 -9.29 4.11 26.49
C ASP A 150 -8.22 4.08 25.39
N TYR A 151 -8.46 3.35 24.29
CA TYR A 151 -7.51 3.27 23.17
C TYR A 151 -7.67 4.37 22.12
N ILE A 152 -8.77 5.13 22.11
CA ILE A 152 -9.03 6.13 21.05
C ILE A 152 -8.02 7.27 21.13
N GLY A 153 -7.69 7.75 22.33
CA GLY A 153 -6.68 8.79 22.51
C GLY A 153 -5.29 8.31 22.10
N THR A 154 -4.94 7.10 22.52
CA THR A 154 -3.64 6.49 22.23
C THR A 154 -3.44 6.28 20.72
N MET A 155 -4.40 5.67 20.02
CA MET A 155 -4.33 5.48 18.56
C MET A 155 -4.21 6.79 17.79
N TYR A 156 -4.90 7.85 18.25
CA TYR A 156 -4.80 9.17 17.65
C TYR A 156 -3.35 9.69 17.68
N ILE A 157 -2.71 9.64 18.86
CA ILE A 157 -1.32 10.11 19.04
C ILE A 157 -0.37 9.29 18.16
N MET A 158 -0.54 7.97 18.13
CA MET A 158 0.33 7.07 17.36
C MET A 158 0.33 7.41 15.86
N GLY A 159 -0.85 7.52 15.24
CA GLY A 159 -0.91 7.89 13.83
C GLY A 159 -0.46 9.33 13.57
N LEU A 160 -0.70 10.25 14.50
CA LEU A 160 -0.24 11.64 14.37
C LEU A 160 1.30 11.72 14.35
N VAL A 161 1.97 10.95 15.21
CA VAL A 161 3.45 10.90 15.26
C VAL A 161 4.01 10.41 13.94
N ASP A 162 3.44 9.38 13.32
CA ASP A 162 3.90 8.86 12.03
C ASP A 162 3.80 9.90 10.91
N ILE A 163 2.70 10.63 10.89
CA ILE A 163 2.42 11.66 9.90
C ILE A 163 3.36 12.86 10.10
N VAL A 164 3.59 13.27 11.36
CA VAL A 164 4.55 14.34 11.68
C VAL A 164 5.97 13.92 11.35
N LEU A 165 6.35 12.68 11.66
CA LEU A 165 7.66 12.11 11.33
C LEU A 165 7.88 12.15 9.82
N LEU A 166 6.93 11.65 9.02
CA LEU A 166 7.01 11.70 7.56
C LEU A 166 7.17 13.15 7.06
N ALA A 167 6.38 14.09 7.59
CA ALA A 167 6.40 15.49 7.17
C ALA A 167 7.75 16.17 7.46
N VAL A 168 8.25 16.03 8.68
CA VAL A 168 9.49 16.69 9.13
C VAL A 168 10.71 16.08 8.47
N VAL A 169 10.77 14.75 8.33
CA VAL A 169 11.88 14.08 7.64
C VAL A 169 11.90 14.45 6.16
N SER A 170 10.73 14.51 5.50
CA SER A 170 10.63 14.96 4.10
C SER A 170 11.09 16.41 3.94
N LEU A 171 10.74 17.30 4.87
CA LEU A 171 11.24 18.69 4.90
C LEU A 171 12.77 18.74 5.03
N ALA A 172 13.36 17.95 5.93
CA ALA A 172 14.81 17.94 6.15
C ALA A 172 15.57 17.42 4.93
N VAL A 173 15.14 16.28 4.38
CA VAL A 173 15.76 15.65 3.21
C VAL A 173 15.70 16.55 1.98
N SER A 174 14.64 17.35 1.85
CA SER A 174 14.50 18.28 0.71
C SER A 174 15.62 19.32 0.60
N LEU A 175 16.34 19.62 1.69
CA LEU A 175 17.48 20.55 1.69
C LEU A 175 18.80 19.94 1.19
N PHE A 176 18.79 18.64 0.90
CA PHE A 176 19.94 17.91 0.35
C PHE A 176 19.75 17.57 -1.12
N LEU A 177 18.52 17.61 -1.62
CA LEU A 177 18.17 17.17 -2.97
C LEU A 177 17.89 18.38 -3.85
N LYS A 178 18.78 18.62 -4.82
CA LYS A 178 18.63 19.71 -5.80
C LYS A 178 17.55 19.42 -6.86
N ASP A 179 17.26 18.14 -7.09
CA ASP A 179 16.35 17.67 -8.12
C ASP A 179 15.04 17.18 -7.49
N VAL A 180 13.93 17.76 -7.95
CA VAL A 180 12.56 17.50 -7.48
C VAL A 180 12.17 16.04 -7.71
N PHE A 181 12.59 15.45 -8.82
CA PHE A 181 12.13 14.12 -9.20
C PHE A 181 12.78 13.02 -8.37
N ASN A 182 14.10 13.07 -8.24
CA ASN A 182 14.84 12.20 -7.33
C ASN A 182 14.33 12.31 -5.90
N ALA A 183 13.89 13.50 -5.50
CA ALA A 183 13.37 13.71 -4.16
C ALA A 183 12.01 13.07 -3.86
N ARG A 184 11.14 12.90 -4.86
CA ARG A 184 9.88 12.14 -4.70
C ARG A 184 10.12 10.67 -4.36
N TYR A 185 11.12 10.03 -4.97
CA TYR A 185 11.49 8.65 -4.64
C TYR A 185 12.07 8.52 -3.25
N VAL A 186 12.88 9.50 -2.84
CA VAL A 186 13.45 9.50 -1.49
C VAL A 186 12.33 9.60 -0.46
N VAL A 187 11.27 10.39 -0.69
CA VAL A 187 10.09 10.41 0.19
C VAL A 187 9.42 9.03 0.28
N GLY A 188 9.23 8.34 -0.86
CA GLY A 188 8.69 6.98 -0.87
C GLY A 188 9.58 5.99 -0.12
N MET A 189 10.90 6.06 -0.30
CA MET A 189 11.87 5.23 0.41
C MET A 189 11.89 5.51 1.92
N LEU A 190 11.78 6.79 2.31
CA LEU A 190 11.68 7.19 3.72
C LEU A 190 10.41 6.63 4.36
N ALA A 191 9.28 6.65 3.64
CA ALA A 191 8.04 6.07 4.13
C ALA A 191 8.14 4.55 4.33
N LEU A 192 8.76 3.83 3.39
CA LEU A 192 9.07 2.41 3.56
C LEU A 192 10.03 2.18 4.74
N GLY A 193 11.00 3.08 4.92
CA GLY A 193 11.90 3.08 6.07
C GLY A 193 11.17 3.23 7.39
N ILE A 194 10.16 4.10 7.48
CA ILE A 194 9.31 4.24 8.68
C ILE A 194 8.56 2.93 8.97
N ILE A 195 7.95 2.31 7.95
CA ILE A 195 7.25 1.03 8.10
C ILE A 195 8.21 -0.08 8.55
N GLY A 196 9.38 -0.20 7.91
CA GLY A 196 10.41 -1.16 8.29
C GLY A 196 10.92 -0.91 9.71
N PHE A 197 11.08 0.36 10.10
CA PHE A 197 11.52 0.72 11.45
C PHE A 197 10.51 0.31 12.52
N LYS A 198 9.20 0.45 12.26
CA LYS A 198 8.14 -0.06 13.15
C LYS A 198 8.20 -1.58 13.32
N LEU A 199 8.51 -2.30 12.25
CA LEU A 199 8.65 -3.76 12.28
C LEU A 199 9.87 -4.18 13.11
N LEU A 200 11.02 -3.52 12.93
CA LEU A 200 12.25 -3.79 13.68
C LEU A 200 12.14 -3.46 15.18
N THR A 201 11.35 -2.43 15.52
CA THR A 201 11.18 -1.96 16.90
C THR A 201 10.07 -2.66 17.67
N ARG A 202 9.44 -3.71 17.09
CA ARG A 202 8.26 -4.42 17.64
C ARG A 202 7.05 -3.52 17.91
N TYR A 203 7.02 -2.33 17.32
CA TYR A 203 5.94 -1.38 17.52
C TYR A 203 4.57 -1.91 17.08
N PHE A 204 4.56 -2.74 16.03
CA PHE A 204 3.33 -3.38 15.56
C PHE A 204 2.68 -4.30 16.59
N THR A 205 3.45 -5.00 17.44
CA THR A 205 2.87 -5.94 18.40
C THR A 205 2.04 -5.21 19.45
N ILE A 206 2.49 -4.02 19.87
CA ILE A 206 1.70 -3.17 20.76
C ILE A 206 0.49 -2.63 19.98
N LEU A 207 0.69 -2.04 18.79
CA LEU A 207 -0.37 -1.38 18.01
C LEU A 207 -1.55 -2.30 17.67
N THR A 208 -1.31 -3.60 17.50
CA THR A 208 -2.35 -4.59 17.19
C THR A 208 -3.11 -5.09 18.42
N ASP A 209 -2.59 -4.89 19.63
CA ASP A 209 -3.20 -5.36 20.87
C ASP A 209 -4.07 -4.28 21.52
N ARG A 210 -5.36 -4.59 21.68
CA ARG A 210 -6.34 -3.69 22.28
C ARG A 210 -6.03 -3.36 23.74
N THR A 211 -5.52 -4.31 24.50
CA THR A 211 -5.27 -4.12 25.93
C THR A 211 -4.06 -3.21 26.16
N LEU A 212 -3.01 -3.40 25.37
CA LEU A 212 -1.82 -2.56 25.42
C LEU A 212 -2.09 -1.13 24.93
N MET A 213 -3.03 -0.93 23.99
CA MET A 213 -3.43 0.41 23.54
C MET A 213 -4.15 1.25 24.59
N ASN A 214 -4.68 0.65 25.66
CA ASN A 214 -5.40 1.41 26.68
C ASN A 214 -4.49 2.37 27.46
N ASN A 215 -3.21 2.01 27.63
CA ASN A 215 -2.25 2.82 28.37
C ASN A 215 -1.20 3.41 27.41
N LEU A 216 -1.16 4.74 27.31
CA LEU A 216 -0.16 5.45 26.52
C LEU A 216 1.28 5.18 27.00
N GLU A 217 1.46 4.88 28.29
CA GLU A 217 2.77 4.62 28.91
C GLU A 217 3.49 3.42 28.31
N ASN A 218 2.76 2.41 27.81
CA ASN A 218 3.33 1.21 27.18
C ASN A 218 4.21 1.56 25.96
N PHE A 219 3.94 2.69 25.31
CA PHE A 219 4.71 3.16 24.16
C PHE A 219 5.98 3.94 24.53
N PHE A 220 6.07 4.38 25.77
CA PHE A 220 7.26 5.04 26.33
C PHE A 220 8.06 4.08 27.23
N ASP A 221 7.65 2.82 27.33
CA ASP A 221 8.43 1.78 27.97
C ASP A 221 9.51 1.26 27.01
N ILE A 222 10.76 1.60 27.33
CA ILE A 222 11.96 1.22 26.55
C ILE A 222 12.09 -0.30 26.45
N THR A 223 11.56 -1.06 27.42
CA THR A 223 11.62 -2.52 27.41
C THR A 223 10.70 -3.13 26.36
N GLN A 224 9.59 -2.45 26.01
CA GLN A 224 8.62 -2.92 25.04
C GLN A 224 8.92 -2.37 23.64
N THR A 225 9.05 -1.05 23.50
CA THR A 225 9.38 -0.41 22.22
C THR A 225 10.28 0.82 22.38
N VAL A 226 11.21 0.97 21.45
CA VAL A 226 12.11 2.15 21.38
C VAL A 226 11.62 3.17 20.33
N TYR A 227 10.54 2.83 19.60
CA TYR A 227 10.06 3.59 18.44
C TYR A 227 9.77 5.06 18.79
N MET A 228 9.02 5.32 19.87
CA MET A 228 8.59 6.68 20.22
C MET A 228 9.77 7.61 20.54
N PHE A 229 10.75 7.12 21.30
CA PHE A 229 11.96 7.91 21.62
C PHE A 229 12.80 8.18 20.38
N VAL A 230 12.98 7.19 19.52
CA VAL A 230 13.75 7.36 18.28
C VAL A 230 13.01 8.28 17.31
N ALA A 231 11.71 8.13 17.15
CA ALA A 231 10.88 9.02 16.33
C ALA A 231 10.96 10.47 16.84
N ALA A 232 10.84 10.70 18.15
CA ALA A 232 10.99 12.02 18.75
C ALA A 232 12.39 12.60 18.49
N GLY A 233 13.44 11.79 18.65
CA GLY A 233 14.83 12.18 18.33
C GLY A 233 15.04 12.54 16.86
N ILE A 234 14.49 11.74 15.94
CA ILE A 234 14.53 12.01 14.49
C ILE A 234 13.78 13.30 14.15
N ILE A 235 12.60 13.52 14.74
CA ILE A 235 11.82 14.75 14.53
C ILE A 235 12.62 15.96 15.01
N ALA A 236 13.14 15.94 16.24
CA ALA A 236 13.92 17.05 16.79
C ALA A 236 15.18 17.34 15.98
N GLY A 237 15.95 16.29 15.62
CA GLY A 237 17.13 16.40 14.77
C GLY A 237 16.81 16.95 13.39
N SER A 238 15.72 16.51 12.77
CA SER A 238 15.29 16.98 11.46
C SER A 238 14.84 18.44 11.47
N ILE A 239 14.14 18.89 12.52
CA ILE A 239 13.82 20.32 12.73
C ILE A 239 15.10 21.14 12.88
N ALA A 240 16.07 20.68 13.69
CA ALA A 240 17.35 21.34 13.87
C ALA A 240 18.12 21.46 12.55
N VAL A 241 18.15 20.39 11.74
CA VAL A 241 18.76 20.39 10.40
C VAL A 241 18.04 21.40 9.49
N CYS A 242 16.71 21.44 9.49
CA CYS A 242 15.94 22.40 8.69
C CYS A 242 16.30 23.84 9.05
N LEU A 243 16.37 24.16 10.34
CA LEU A 243 16.71 25.51 10.81
C LEU A 243 18.18 25.83 10.54
N ALA A 244 19.13 24.95 10.84
CA ALA A 244 20.55 25.24 10.68
C ALA A 244 20.98 25.30 9.20
N ARG A 245 20.65 24.25 8.43
CA ARG A 245 21.07 24.16 7.02
C ARG A 245 20.20 25.04 6.14
N GLY A 246 18.89 25.05 6.35
CA GLY A 246 17.99 25.87 5.54
C GLY A 246 18.29 27.35 5.69
N THR A 247 18.62 27.85 6.89
CA THR A 247 18.99 29.27 7.06
C THR A 247 20.29 29.64 6.37
N ARG A 248 21.28 28.74 6.35
CA ARG A 248 22.53 28.95 5.59
C ARG A 248 22.28 28.98 4.09
N LEU A 249 21.50 28.02 3.58
CA LEU A 249 21.19 27.92 2.16
C LEU A 249 20.32 29.09 1.66
N ALA A 250 19.38 29.59 2.48
CA ALA A 250 18.52 30.71 2.12
C ALA A 250 19.29 32.04 1.94
N LYS A 251 20.45 32.19 2.61
CA LYS A 251 21.30 33.39 2.50
C LYS A 251 22.20 33.36 1.28
N VAL A 252 22.42 32.19 0.68
CA VAL A 252 23.36 32.00 -0.42
C VAL A 252 22.59 31.79 -1.71
N TYR A 253 23.00 32.48 -2.78
CA TYR A 253 22.47 32.20 -4.10
C TYR A 253 22.98 30.85 -4.60
N ASN A 254 22.09 29.89 -4.77
CA ASN A 254 22.39 28.57 -5.31
C ASN A 254 22.19 28.61 -6.83
N PRO A 255 23.24 28.64 -7.67
CA PRO A 255 23.03 28.70 -9.12
C PRO A 255 22.11 27.55 -9.55
N PRO A 256 21.07 27.83 -10.36
CA PRO A 256 20.19 26.77 -10.85
C PRO A 256 21.04 25.72 -11.56
N LEU A 257 20.68 24.44 -11.43
CA LEU A 257 21.25 23.38 -12.28
C LEU A 257 20.77 23.61 -13.72
N LEU A 258 21.34 24.60 -14.40
CA LEU A 258 21.23 24.76 -15.84
C LEU A 258 22.15 23.71 -16.46
N LYS A 259 21.63 22.49 -16.64
CA LYS A 259 22.37 21.41 -17.34
C LYS A 259 22.56 21.71 -18.83
N THR A 260 21.71 22.57 -19.40
CA THR A 260 21.87 23.13 -20.73
C THR A 260 21.68 24.64 -20.68
N LEU A 261 22.58 25.38 -21.34
CA LEU A 261 22.35 26.79 -21.63
C LEU A 261 21.00 26.93 -22.36
N PRO A 262 20.15 27.89 -21.99
CA PRO A 262 18.92 28.11 -22.75
C PRO A 262 19.28 28.32 -24.22
N THR A 263 18.67 27.53 -25.11
CA THR A 263 18.76 27.75 -26.54
C THR A 263 18.16 29.12 -26.81
N LEU A 264 19.03 30.10 -27.09
CA LEU A 264 18.63 31.44 -27.50
C LEU A 264 17.84 31.30 -28.81
N THR A 265 16.52 31.38 -28.72
CA THR A 265 15.59 31.08 -29.82
C THR A 265 15.51 32.14 -30.91
N ASN A 266 16.32 33.19 -30.85
CA ASN A 266 16.44 34.22 -31.88
C ASN A 266 17.88 34.74 -31.90
N LYS A 267 18.77 34.07 -32.64
CA LYS A 267 20.12 34.58 -32.89
C LYS A 267 20.24 35.00 -34.36
N PRO A 268 20.60 36.25 -34.66
CA PRO A 268 21.10 36.58 -35.99
C PRO A 268 22.37 35.76 -36.27
N GLU A 269 22.55 35.36 -37.54
CA GLU A 269 23.74 34.64 -38.02
C GLU A 269 25.00 35.40 -37.58
N GLY A 270 25.93 34.70 -36.91
CA GLY A 270 27.17 35.29 -36.37
C GLY A 270 27.21 35.56 -34.87
N THR A 271 26.17 35.22 -34.09
CA THR A 271 26.17 35.44 -32.63
C THR A 271 27.14 34.50 -31.90
N VAL A 272 28.30 35.01 -31.47
CA VAL A 272 29.31 34.28 -30.68
C VAL A 272 28.93 34.27 -29.19
N VAL A 273 28.67 33.08 -28.63
CA VAL A 273 28.46 32.93 -27.17
C VAL A 273 29.82 32.86 -26.50
N LEU A 274 30.17 33.92 -25.77
CA LEU A 274 31.39 33.95 -24.97
C LEU A 274 31.09 33.34 -23.60
N GLY A 275 31.42 32.05 -23.42
CA GLY A 275 31.55 31.49 -22.07
C GLY A 275 32.70 32.21 -21.36
N SER A 276 32.39 32.94 -20.29
CA SER A 276 33.40 33.48 -19.38
C SER A 276 33.58 32.47 -18.25
N PRO A 277 34.74 31.80 -18.11
CA PRO A 277 35.06 31.15 -16.85
C PRO A 277 35.33 32.24 -15.81
N SER A 278 34.97 31.98 -14.55
CA SER A 278 35.32 32.83 -13.41
C SER A 278 36.81 32.83 -13.08
N ASP A 279 37.65 32.15 -13.87
CA ASP A 279 39.06 31.94 -13.59
C ASP A 279 39.90 32.35 -14.80
N GLY A 280 40.74 33.38 -14.60
CA GLY A 280 41.37 34.20 -15.63
C GLY A 280 42.48 33.55 -16.44
N ARG A 281 42.23 32.39 -17.07
CA ARG A 281 43.18 31.78 -18.01
C ARG A 281 42.75 31.99 -19.47
N LYS A 282 43.70 32.49 -20.27
CA LYS A 282 43.57 32.89 -21.69
C LYS A 282 43.11 31.73 -22.60
N ARG A 283 42.23 32.07 -23.55
CA ARG A 283 41.59 31.21 -24.55
C ARG A 283 42.51 30.73 -25.69
N SER A 284 42.23 29.53 -26.19
CA SER A 284 42.20 29.23 -27.64
C SER A 284 40.76 29.41 -28.17
N ARG A 285 40.65 29.82 -29.43
CA ARG A 285 39.44 30.34 -30.09
C ARG A 285 38.78 29.27 -30.97
N ILE A 286 37.46 29.43 -31.11
CA ILE A 286 36.56 28.90 -32.17
C ILE A 286 36.10 27.44 -31.96
N LEU A 287 34.81 27.29 -31.65
CA LEU A 287 34.02 26.11 -31.96
C LEU A 287 33.03 26.56 -33.04
N GLU A 288 33.34 26.20 -34.29
CA GLU A 288 32.43 26.37 -35.42
C GLU A 288 31.13 25.61 -35.14
N ALA A 289 30.05 26.28 -35.51
CA ALA A 289 28.69 25.78 -35.45
C ALA A 289 28.52 24.65 -36.48
N GLN A 290 28.90 23.42 -36.12
CA GLN A 290 28.51 22.21 -36.85
C GLN A 290 28.80 20.94 -36.03
N ALA A 291 28.42 20.93 -34.75
CA ALA A 291 28.22 19.65 -34.06
C ALA A 291 26.80 19.16 -34.40
N THR A 292 26.66 18.40 -35.49
CA THR A 292 25.51 17.49 -35.62
C THR A 292 25.38 16.73 -34.30
N PRO A 293 24.19 16.64 -33.68
CA PRO A 293 24.05 15.89 -32.44
C PRO A 293 24.39 14.45 -32.77
N VAL A 294 25.61 14.03 -32.41
CA VAL A 294 25.96 12.62 -32.34
C VAL A 294 24.93 12.06 -31.38
N GLN A 295 23.97 11.29 -31.90
CA GLN A 295 23.06 10.50 -31.08
C GLN A 295 23.95 9.51 -30.33
N ARG A 296 24.47 9.94 -29.18
CA ARG A 296 25.14 9.05 -28.24
C ARG A 296 24.14 7.94 -27.95
N LYS A 297 24.55 6.71 -28.26
CA LYS A 297 23.77 5.51 -27.96
C LYS A 297 23.32 5.61 -26.51
N LYS A 298 21.99 5.62 -26.36
CA LYS A 298 21.22 5.78 -25.12
C LYS A 298 21.90 5.01 -23.98
N PRO A 299 22.44 5.66 -22.95
CA PRO A 299 22.92 4.95 -21.78
C PRO A 299 21.72 4.20 -21.19
N TRP A 300 21.95 2.94 -20.80
CA TRP A 300 20.89 2.08 -20.30
C TRP A 300 20.41 2.62 -18.95
N ASN A 301 19.26 3.28 -18.99
CA ASN A 301 18.63 3.86 -17.81
C ASN A 301 18.08 2.76 -16.90
N LEU A 302 18.94 2.22 -16.02
CA LEU A 302 18.60 1.11 -15.11
C LEU A 302 17.33 1.39 -14.29
N ALA A 303 17.14 2.62 -13.81
CA ALA A 303 15.94 2.99 -13.06
C ALA A 303 14.67 2.88 -13.91
N ALA A 304 14.69 3.37 -15.14
CA ALA A 304 13.55 3.25 -16.06
C ALA A 304 13.28 1.80 -16.47
N ILE A 305 14.32 0.97 -16.60
CA ILE A 305 14.17 -0.47 -16.88
C ILE A 305 13.52 -1.15 -15.68
N ILE A 306 14.01 -0.91 -14.46
CA ILE A 306 13.46 -1.48 -13.22
C ILE A 306 11.99 -1.10 -13.06
N THR A 307 11.64 0.18 -13.29
CA THR A 307 10.24 0.62 -13.20
C THR A 307 9.37 0.01 -14.28
N SER A 308 9.82 -0.03 -15.54
CA SER A 308 9.08 -0.71 -16.61
C SER A 308 8.85 -2.18 -16.26
N VAL A 309 9.89 -2.88 -15.79
CA VAL A 309 9.78 -4.29 -15.38
C VAL A 309 8.79 -4.44 -14.23
N LEU A 310 8.81 -3.57 -13.23
CA LEU A 310 7.89 -3.63 -12.09
C LEU A 310 6.44 -3.35 -12.49
N VAL A 311 6.19 -2.34 -13.34
CA VAL A 311 4.85 -2.02 -13.83
C VAL A 311 4.31 -3.16 -14.71
N ILE A 312 5.13 -3.68 -15.63
CA ILE A 312 4.76 -4.82 -16.46
C ILE A 312 4.49 -6.05 -15.58
N ALA A 313 5.36 -6.37 -14.64
CA ALA A 313 5.17 -7.49 -13.71
C ALA A 313 3.89 -7.34 -12.88
N SER A 314 3.56 -6.12 -12.44
CA SER A 314 2.31 -5.84 -11.71
C SER A 314 1.08 -6.04 -12.59
N ILE A 315 1.10 -5.55 -13.85
CA ILE A 315 0.01 -5.76 -14.81
C ILE A 315 -0.15 -7.25 -15.11
N THR A 316 0.94 -7.94 -15.46
CA THR A 316 0.94 -9.37 -15.74
C THR A 316 0.43 -10.18 -14.54
N GLY A 317 0.88 -9.86 -13.32
CA GLY A 317 0.44 -10.52 -12.10
C GLY A 317 -1.06 -10.36 -11.86
N MET A 318 -1.60 -9.15 -12.02
CA MET A 318 -3.05 -8.91 -11.85
C MET A 318 -3.89 -9.57 -12.96
N LEU A 319 -3.40 -9.60 -14.20
CA LEU A 319 -4.06 -10.31 -15.29
C LEU A 319 -4.03 -11.82 -15.08
N LEU A 320 -2.91 -12.38 -14.64
CA LEU A 320 -2.80 -13.80 -14.28
C LEU A 320 -3.78 -14.14 -13.16
N LEU A 321 -3.90 -13.31 -12.13
CA LEU A 321 -4.87 -13.53 -11.06
C LEU A 321 -6.30 -13.58 -11.60
N ASN A 322 -6.69 -12.64 -12.48
CA ASN A 322 -8.00 -12.68 -13.14
C ASN A 322 -8.21 -13.97 -13.95
N ILE A 323 -7.19 -14.43 -14.70
CA ILE A 323 -7.25 -15.69 -15.44
C ILE A 323 -7.45 -16.86 -14.48
N VAL A 324 -6.74 -16.91 -13.36
CA VAL A 324 -6.88 -18.01 -12.40
C VAL A 324 -8.26 -18.02 -11.76
N VAL A 325 -8.81 -16.85 -11.39
CA VAL A 325 -10.17 -16.74 -10.85
C VAL A 325 -11.21 -17.25 -11.86
N LEU A 326 -11.05 -16.90 -13.14
CA LEU A 326 -11.89 -17.42 -14.23
C LEU A 326 -11.69 -18.92 -14.44
N ALA A 327 -10.45 -19.40 -14.39
CA ALA A 327 -10.11 -20.81 -14.55
C ALA A 327 -10.74 -21.66 -13.45
N PHE A 328 -10.79 -21.17 -12.21
CA PHE A 328 -11.47 -21.85 -11.11
C PHE A 328 -13.00 -21.82 -11.25
N GLY A 329 -13.57 -20.72 -11.76
CA GLY A 329 -14.97 -20.68 -12.14
C GLY A 329 -15.33 -21.69 -13.24
N TYR A 330 -14.39 -21.99 -14.14
CA TYR A 330 -14.56 -23.03 -15.16
C TYR A 330 -14.36 -24.43 -14.59
N ALA A 331 -13.26 -24.64 -13.85
CA ALA A 331 -12.87 -25.87 -13.17
C ALA A 331 -13.69 -26.08 -11.90
N SER A 332 -15.00 -26.23 -12.07
CA SER A 332 -15.93 -26.48 -10.97
C SER A 332 -16.08 -27.98 -10.72
N PRO A 333 -16.16 -28.42 -9.44
CA PRO A 333 -16.53 -29.78 -9.09
C PRO A 333 -17.82 -30.27 -9.74
N GLU A 334 -18.81 -29.39 -9.91
CA GLU A 334 -20.09 -29.74 -10.54
C GLU A 334 -19.91 -30.23 -11.97
N LYS A 335 -18.96 -29.62 -12.69
CA LYS A 335 -18.65 -29.93 -14.09
C LYS A 335 -17.61 -31.04 -14.23
N GLU A 336 -17.01 -31.52 -13.14
CA GLU A 336 -15.92 -32.52 -13.12
C GLU A 336 -14.71 -32.15 -14.00
N THR A 337 -14.58 -30.86 -14.31
CA THR A 337 -13.52 -30.31 -15.14
C THR A 337 -12.29 -30.06 -14.29
N SER A 338 -11.19 -30.76 -14.60
CA SER A 338 -9.91 -30.64 -13.91
C SER A 338 -8.88 -29.86 -14.73
N ILE A 339 -8.05 -29.07 -14.07
CA ILE A 339 -6.86 -28.43 -14.65
C ILE A 339 -5.67 -29.32 -14.34
N TYR A 340 -5.03 -29.90 -15.37
CA TYR A 340 -3.92 -30.86 -15.19
C TYR A 340 -4.24 -32.02 -14.23
N GLY A 341 -5.49 -32.51 -14.22
CA GLY A 341 -5.93 -33.59 -13.33
C GLY A 341 -6.22 -33.15 -11.90
N ILE A 342 -6.17 -31.85 -11.59
CA ILE A 342 -6.52 -31.27 -10.29
C ILE A 342 -7.83 -30.48 -10.42
N ILE A 343 -8.76 -30.72 -9.51
CA ILE A 343 -10.05 -30.04 -9.38
C ILE A 343 -9.91 -29.06 -8.21
N PRO A 344 -9.83 -27.74 -8.46
CA PRO A 344 -9.87 -26.74 -7.41
C PRO A 344 -11.30 -26.60 -6.90
N TYR A 345 -11.48 -26.57 -5.58
CA TYR A 345 -12.78 -26.37 -4.96
C TYR A 345 -12.69 -25.36 -3.83
N VAL A 346 -13.51 -24.30 -3.89
CA VAL A 346 -13.67 -23.33 -2.79
C VAL A 346 -14.65 -23.93 -1.80
N PHE A 347 -14.17 -24.26 -0.61
CA PHE A 347 -14.96 -24.96 0.39
C PHE A 347 -15.87 -23.99 1.15
N GLN A 348 -17.19 -24.16 1.11
CA GLN A 348 -18.16 -23.24 1.73
C GLN A 348 -18.91 -23.88 2.91
N SER A 349 -18.26 -24.81 3.61
CA SER A 349 -18.85 -25.49 4.76
C SER A 349 -17.82 -25.77 5.86
N TYR A 350 -18.30 -26.07 7.06
CA TYR A 350 -17.47 -26.34 8.23
C TYR A 350 -17.26 -27.85 8.48
N THR A 351 -17.78 -28.71 7.59
CA THR A 351 -17.91 -30.16 7.81
C THR A 351 -16.58 -30.91 7.81
N MET A 352 -15.51 -30.31 7.29
CA MET A 352 -14.20 -30.94 7.12
C MET A 352 -13.10 -30.27 7.96
N GLU A 353 -13.48 -29.44 8.93
CA GLU A 353 -12.50 -28.87 9.86
C GLU A 353 -11.91 -29.95 10.79
N PRO A 354 -10.63 -29.84 11.20
CA PRO A 354 -9.68 -28.76 10.92
C PRO A 354 -8.89 -28.94 9.61
N GLU A 355 -9.12 -30.01 8.84
CA GLU A 355 -8.32 -30.34 7.65
C GLU A 355 -8.56 -29.35 6.50
N ILE A 356 -9.82 -29.00 6.25
CA ILE A 356 -10.22 -27.99 5.27
C ILE A 356 -11.10 -26.96 5.99
N MET A 357 -10.65 -25.70 6.04
CA MET A 357 -11.41 -24.62 6.67
C MET A 357 -12.34 -23.92 5.69
N TYR A 358 -13.29 -23.18 6.25
CA TYR A 358 -14.23 -22.38 5.46
C TYR A 358 -13.51 -21.38 4.53
N ASN A 359 -13.96 -21.32 3.28
CA ASN A 359 -13.39 -20.57 2.14
C ASN A 359 -11.95 -20.93 1.76
N ASP A 360 -11.39 -22.05 2.23
CA ASP A 360 -10.13 -22.55 1.69
C ASP A 360 -10.31 -23.05 0.25
N VAL A 361 -9.25 -22.98 -0.54
CA VAL A 361 -9.17 -23.70 -1.82
C VAL A 361 -8.58 -25.07 -1.56
N ALA A 362 -9.41 -26.10 -1.64
CA ALA A 362 -8.97 -27.48 -1.60
C ALA A 362 -8.69 -28.00 -3.02
N PHE A 363 -7.61 -28.74 -3.18
CA PHE A 363 -7.21 -29.34 -4.44
C PHE A 363 -7.46 -30.84 -4.40
N PHE A 364 -8.35 -31.32 -5.29
CA PHE A 364 -8.68 -32.72 -5.43
C PHE A 364 -8.04 -33.29 -6.69
N ARG A 365 -7.26 -34.36 -6.58
CA ARG A 365 -6.77 -35.11 -7.73
C ARG A 365 -7.91 -35.93 -8.31
N LYS A 366 -8.16 -35.78 -9.60
CA LYS A 366 -9.13 -36.59 -10.33
C LYS A 366 -8.69 -38.06 -10.30
N VAL A 367 -9.60 -38.94 -9.90
CA VAL A 367 -9.35 -40.38 -9.82
C VAL A 367 -10.42 -41.14 -10.58
N ASP A 368 -10.00 -42.23 -11.22
CA ASP A 368 -10.90 -43.18 -11.87
C ASP A 368 -11.32 -44.28 -10.88
N ALA A 369 -12.33 -45.09 -11.23
CA ALA A 369 -12.87 -46.16 -10.38
C ALA A 369 -11.83 -47.20 -9.91
N GLN A 370 -10.71 -47.34 -10.63
CA GLN A 370 -9.63 -48.30 -10.31
C GLN A 370 -8.54 -47.75 -9.39
N ALA A 371 -8.56 -46.46 -9.04
CA ALA A 371 -7.54 -45.90 -8.16
C ALA A 371 -7.68 -46.44 -6.73
N GLU A 372 -6.55 -46.78 -6.11
CA GLU A 372 -6.51 -47.21 -4.71
C GLU A 372 -6.85 -46.03 -3.79
N LEU A 373 -7.84 -46.21 -2.92
CA LEU A 373 -8.24 -45.28 -1.87
C LEU A 373 -7.78 -45.81 -0.52
N LYS A 374 -7.46 -44.92 0.43
CA LYS A 374 -7.09 -45.28 1.80
C LYS A 374 -8.14 -44.78 2.79
N VAL A 375 -8.36 -45.55 3.85
CA VAL A 375 -9.17 -45.11 4.99
C VAL A 375 -8.55 -43.83 5.57
N GLY A 376 -9.38 -42.81 5.77
CA GLY A 376 -8.99 -41.46 6.16
C GLY A 376 -8.87 -40.47 4.98
N ASP A 377 -8.84 -40.94 3.73
CA ASP A 377 -8.79 -40.04 2.58
C ASP A 377 -10.07 -39.18 2.49
N VAL A 378 -9.92 -37.88 2.25
CA VAL A 378 -11.04 -36.99 1.97
C VAL A 378 -11.42 -37.09 0.49
N LEU A 379 -12.67 -37.51 0.24
CA LEU A 379 -13.19 -37.84 -1.07
C LEU A 379 -14.17 -36.77 -1.55
N LEU A 380 -14.12 -36.50 -2.85
CA LEU A 380 -15.09 -35.69 -3.59
C LEU A 380 -15.96 -36.62 -4.43
N PHE A 381 -17.27 -36.60 -4.18
CA PHE A 381 -18.21 -37.53 -4.80
C PHE A 381 -19.55 -36.87 -5.14
N LYS A 382 -20.36 -37.56 -5.95
CA LYS A 382 -21.72 -37.14 -6.29
C LYS A 382 -22.76 -38.06 -5.64
N ASP A 383 -23.74 -37.46 -4.98
CA ASP A 383 -24.90 -38.18 -4.47
C ASP A 383 -25.73 -38.80 -5.59
N ALA A 384 -26.67 -39.67 -5.25
CA ALA A 384 -27.65 -40.22 -6.19
C ALA A 384 -28.47 -39.12 -6.91
N ALA A 385 -28.61 -37.93 -6.31
CA ALA A 385 -29.25 -36.75 -6.90
C ALA A 385 -28.31 -35.90 -7.78
N GLY A 386 -27.04 -36.28 -7.92
CA GLY A 386 -26.02 -35.55 -8.69
C GLY A 386 -25.42 -34.33 -7.97
N GLY A 387 -25.78 -34.09 -6.71
CA GLY A 387 -25.17 -33.06 -5.87
C GLY A 387 -23.74 -33.43 -5.48
N VAL A 388 -22.84 -32.45 -5.47
CA VAL A 388 -21.43 -32.66 -5.11
C VAL A 388 -21.25 -32.56 -3.60
N ASN A 389 -20.69 -33.60 -2.99
CA ASN A 389 -20.39 -33.66 -1.57
C ASN A 389 -18.92 -34.03 -1.31
N VAL A 390 -18.47 -33.71 -0.10
CA VAL A 390 -17.13 -34.03 0.41
C VAL A 390 -17.27 -34.72 1.74
N GLY A 391 -16.53 -35.83 1.92
CA GLY A 391 -16.51 -36.60 3.15
C GLY A 391 -15.22 -37.41 3.28
N SER A 392 -14.84 -37.75 4.51
CA SER A 392 -13.71 -38.63 4.79
C SER A 392 -14.14 -40.10 4.70
N LEU A 393 -13.28 -40.95 4.13
CA LEU A 393 -13.52 -42.39 4.03
C LEU A 393 -13.30 -43.07 5.38
N ILE A 394 -14.35 -43.64 5.97
CA ILE A 394 -14.27 -44.37 7.24
C ILE A 394 -13.89 -45.82 6.99
N GLU A 395 -14.64 -46.51 6.13
CA GLU A 395 -14.49 -47.95 5.92
C GLU A 395 -14.96 -48.37 4.53
N PHE A 396 -14.39 -49.47 4.06
CA PHE A 396 -14.89 -50.20 2.89
C PHE A 396 -16.01 -51.13 3.36
N VAL A 397 -17.17 -51.05 2.74
CA VAL A 397 -18.26 -51.99 3.03
C VAL A 397 -17.84 -53.38 2.51
N THR A 398 -17.86 -54.36 3.40
CA THR A 398 -17.55 -55.76 3.07
C THR A 398 -18.82 -56.59 3.09
N ASP A 399 -18.94 -57.54 2.17
CA ASP A 399 -20.08 -58.47 2.14
C ASP A 399 -19.97 -59.46 3.30
N ASP A 400 -20.97 -59.52 4.17
CA ASP A 400 -20.99 -60.35 5.40
C ASP A 400 -20.83 -61.86 5.11
N VAL A 401 -21.08 -62.28 3.86
CA VAL A 401 -21.05 -63.69 3.44
C VAL A 401 -19.73 -64.11 2.80
N THR A 402 -18.98 -63.19 2.19
CA THR A 402 -17.75 -63.52 1.42
C THR A 402 -16.49 -62.82 1.92
N GLY A 403 -16.62 -61.85 2.83
CA GLY A 403 -15.49 -61.06 3.34
C GLY A 403 -14.79 -60.22 2.27
N LYS A 404 -15.36 -60.11 1.07
CA LYS A 404 -14.84 -59.32 -0.05
C LYS A 404 -15.47 -57.93 -0.05
N GLN A 405 -14.69 -56.92 -0.43
CA GLN A 405 -15.16 -55.54 -0.56
C GLN A 405 -16.22 -55.47 -1.67
N THR A 406 -17.41 -54.95 -1.35
CA THR A 406 -18.53 -54.84 -2.30
C THR A 406 -18.40 -53.64 -3.25
N GLY A 407 -17.35 -52.82 -3.10
CA GLY A 407 -17.15 -51.60 -3.87
C GLY A 407 -17.98 -50.41 -3.37
N ALA A 408 -18.77 -50.59 -2.29
CA ALA A 408 -19.41 -49.51 -1.56
C ALA A 408 -18.46 -48.96 -0.47
N LEU A 409 -18.45 -47.64 -0.33
CA LEU A 409 -17.59 -46.86 0.54
C LEU A 409 -18.46 -46.16 1.57
N LYS A 410 -18.05 -46.18 2.84
CA LYS A 410 -18.74 -45.43 3.89
C LYS A 410 -17.98 -44.14 4.16
N THR A 411 -18.62 -43.01 3.92
CA THR A 411 -18.05 -41.68 4.09
C THR A 411 -18.81 -40.89 5.14
N ASP A 412 -18.10 -40.05 5.90
CA ASP A 412 -18.72 -39.14 6.86
C ASP A 412 -17.99 -37.79 6.88
N ILE A 413 -18.64 -36.77 7.44
CA ILE A 413 -18.03 -35.49 7.73
C ILE A 413 -17.09 -35.60 8.93
N THR A 414 -16.03 -34.80 8.94
CA THR A 414 -15.02 -34.84 10.02
C THR A 414 -15.46 -34.00 11.23
N ASN A 415 -16.18 -32.91 10.99
CA ASN A 415 -16.60 -31.96 12.02
C ASN A 415 -18.13 -31.88 12.11
N TYR A 416 -18.64 -32.17 13.30
CA TYR A 416 -20.03 -31.98 13.68
C TYR A 416 -20.12 -30.80 14.65
N MET A 417 -21.00 -29.84 14.37
CA MET A 417 -21.21 -28.66 15.22
C MET A 417 -21.65 -29.03 16.66
N ASP A 418 -22.33 -30.16 16.81
CA ASP A 418 -22.70 -30.74 18.10
C ASP A 418 -22.41 -32.25 18.05
N GLU A 419 -21.64 -32.72 19.03
CA GLU A 419 -21.17 -34.12 19.14
C GLU A 419 -22.33 -35.12 19.19
N ARG A 420 -23.53 -34.69 19.62
CA ARG A 420 -24.73 -35.54 19.67
C ARG A 420 -25.17 -36.05 18.30
N TYR A 421 -24.77 -35.37 17.22
CA TYR A 421 -25.14 -35.72 15.85
C TYR A 421 -24.07 -36.53 15.13
N LYS A 422 -22.98 -36.92 15.81
CA LYS A 422 -21.90 -37.69 15.22
C LYS A 422 -22.41 -38.99 14.61
N GLY A 423 -22.05 -39.25 13.35
CA GLY A 423 -22.49 -40.40 12.57
C GLY A 423 -23.84 -40.22 11.86
N MET A 424 -24.57 -39.11 12.08
CA MET A 424 -25.85 -38.87 11.39
C MET A 424 -25.70 -38.44 9.93
N ALA A 425 -24.52 -37.95 9.54
CA ALA A 425 -24.19 -37.60 8.15
C ALA A 425 -23.42 -38.71 7.43
N GLU A 426 -23.36 -39.91 7.99
CA GLU A 426 -22.78 -41.08 7.33
C GLU A 426 -23.55 -41.39 6.04
N GLN A 427 -22.81 -41.51 4.94
CA GLN A 427 -23.33 -41.84 3.63
C GLN A 427 -22.61 -43.06 3.08
N THR A 428 -23.37 -43.95 2.43
CA THR A 428 -22.81 -45.06 1.67
C THR A 428 -22.80 -44.69 0.19
N VAL A 429 -21.61 -44.66 -0.40
CA VAL A 429 -21.36 -44.16 -1.75
C VAL A 429 -20.69 -45.27 -2.55
N ASN A 430 -21.10 -45.47 -3.80
CA ASN A 430 -20.43 -46.44 -4.67
C ASN A 430 -19.09 -45.89 -5.17
N ARG A 431 -18.11 -46.78 -5.40
CA ARG A 431 -16.78 -46.39 -5.88
C ARG A 431 -16.81 -45.53 -7.15
N ASP A 432 -17.78 -45.76 -8.03
CA ASP A 432 -17.94 -45.04 -9.31
C ASP A 432 -18.40 -43.59 -9.15
N GLN A 433 -18.99 -43.25 -7.99
CA GLN A 433 -19.44 -41.89 -7.68
C GLN A 433 -18.31 -41.01 -7.14
N VAL A 434 -17.19 -41.61 -6.76
CA VAL A 434 -16.00 -40.91 -6.26
C VAL A 434 -15.08 -40.59 -7.42
N TYR A 435 -14.88 -39.29 -7.67
CA TYR A 435 -14.09 -38.81 -8.80
C TYR A 435 -12.93 -37.89 -8.39
N GLY A 436 -12.80 -37.56 -7.10
CA GLY A 436 -11.69 -36.76 -6.58
C GLY A 436 -11.18 -37.22 -5.21
N VAL A 437 -9.87 -37.13 -5.00
CA VAL A 437 -9.22 -37.36 -3.69
C VAL A 437 -8.44 -36.12 -3.29
N HIS A 438 -8.62 -35.66 -2.05
CA HIS A 438 -7.94 -34.50 -1.51
C HIS A 438 -6.42 -34.69 -1.54
N VAL A 439 -5.69 -33.64 -1.93
CA VAL A 439 -4.22 -33.64 -1.96
C VAL A 439 -3.67 -32.58 -1.02
N ASP A 440 -4.16 -31.34 -1.15
CA ASP A 440 -3.65 -30.19 -0.43
C ASP A 440 -4.66 -29.05 -0.43
N ASN A 441 -4.48 -28.08 0.46
CA ASN A 441 -5.31 -26.89 0.56
C ASN A 441 -4.47 -25.60 0.64
N ASN A 442 -4.93 -24.54 -0.02
CA ASN A 442 -4.32 -23.22 0.08
C ASN A 442 -5.33 -22.20 0.60
N ARG A 443 -5.15 -21.88 1.88
CA ARG A 443 -6.02 -20.96 2.59
C ARG A 443 -5.91 -19.51 2.08
N TRP A 444 -4.68 -19.04 1.79
CA TRP A 444 -4.43 -17.68 1.30
C TRP A 444 -5.04 -17.44 -0.08
N PHE A 445 -5.01 -18.47 -0.93
CA PHE A 445 -5.62 -18.38 -2.24
C PHE A 445 -7.15 -18.28 -2.15
N GLY A 446 -7.75 -18.96 -1.18
CA GLY A 446 -9.15 -18.80 -0.80
C GLY A 446 -9.52 -17.37 -0.46
N ALA A 447 -8.74 -16.70 0.39
CA ALA A 447 -8.95 -15.29 0.72
C ALA A 447 -8.86 -14.36 -0.51
N VAL A 448 -7.93 -14.62 -1.42
CA VAL A 448 -7.78 -13.84 -2.68
C VAL A 448 -8.98 -14.04 -3.61
N ILE A 449 -9.47 -15.27 -3.76
CA ILE A 449 -10.65 -15.55 -4.59
C ILE A 449 -11.92 -14.95 -3.97
N LEU A 450 -12.07 -15.07 -2.66
CA LEU A 450 -13.17 -14.46 -1.92
C LEU A 450 -13.19 -12.95 -2.15
N PHE A 451 -12.03 -12.29 -2.02
CA PHE A 451 -11.89 -10.87 -2.35
C PHE A 451 -12.23 -10.59 -3.82
N ALA A 452 -11.65 -11.35 -4.75
CA ALA A 452 -11.87 -11.19 -6.19
C ALA A 452 -13.34 -11.36 -6.60
N ASN A 453 -14.12 -12.12 -5.83
CA ASN A 453 -15.55 -12.30 -6.07
C ASN A 453 -16.43 -11.14 -5.55
N THR A 454 -15.90 -10.25 -4.72
CA THR A 454 -16.61 -9.06 -4.23
C THR A 454 -16.69 -7.98 -5.30
N ILE A 455 -17.69 -7.08 -5.23
CA ILE A 455 -17.83 -5.95 -6.16
C ILE A 455 -16.55 -5.10 -6.17
N LEU A 456 -16.00 -4.79 -4.99
CA LEU A 456 -14.80 -3.97 -4.86
C LEU A 456 -13.58 -4.70 -5.40
N GLY A 457 -13.39 -5.98 -5.09
CA GLY A 457 -12.29 -6.78 -5.62
C GLY A 457 -12.34 -6.89 -7.15
N ARG A 458 -13.52 -7.13 -7.74
CA ARG A 458 -13.70 -7.11 -9.20
C ARG A 458 -13.33 -5.75 -9.80
N LEU A 459 -13.80 -4.66 -9.21
CA LEU A 459 -13.46 -3.31 -9.66
C LEU A 459 -11.96 -3.06 -9.58
N VAL A 460 -11.30 -3.42 -8.48
CA VAL A 460 -9.86 -3.24 -8.27
C VAL A 460 -9.06 -4.07 -9.28
N LEU A 461 -9.39 -5.35 -9.44
CA LEU A 461 -8.69 -6.28 -10.33
C LEU A 461 -8.87 -5.95 -11.82
N LEU A 462 -9.93 -5.24 -12.20
CA LEU A 462 -10.15 -4.78 -13.57
C LEU A 462 -9.61 -3.38 -13.82
N LEU A 463 -9.84 -2.45 -12.89
CA LEU A 463 -9.52 -1.03 -13.06
C LEU A 463 -8.04 -0.75 -12.89
N ILE A 464 -7.35 -1.37 -11.92
CA ILE A 464 -5.91 -1.11 -11.70
C ILE A 464 -5.08 -1.51 -12.94
N PRO A 465 -5.22 -2.72 -13.52
CA PRO A 465 -4.47 -3.06 -14.73
C PRO A 465 -4.78 -2.13 -15.89
N THR A 466 -6.05 -1.78 -16.10
CA THR A 466 -6.48 -0.85 -17.15
C THR A 466 -5.83 0.53 -16.96
N PHE A 467 -5.82 1.04 -15.72
CA PHE A 467 -5.16 2.30 -15.38
C PHE A 467 -3.64 2.21 -15.61
N LEU A 468 -2.99 1.15 -15.14
CA LEU A 468 -1.55 0.97 -15.31
C LEU A 468 -1.15 0.86 -16.79
N ILE A 469 -1.97 0.21 -17.63
CA ILE A 469 -1.76 0.13 -19.08
C ILE A 469 -1.93 1.52 -19.72
N PHE A 470 -3.03 2.22 -19.42
CA PHE A 470 -3.30 3.53 -20.01
C PHE A 470 -2.26 4.59 -19.61
N PHE A 471 -1.82 4.56 -18.35
CA PHE A 471 -0.79 5.46 -17.85
C PHE A 471 0.63 4.89 -17.99
N TYR A 472 0.82 3.75 -18.67
CA TYR A 472 2.14 3.13 -18.82
C TYR A 472 3.16 4.07 -19.47
N GLU A 473 2.83 4.68 -20.61
CA GLU A 473 3.72 5.63 -21.28
C GLU A 473 4.00 6.86 -20.43
N PRO A 474 2.99 7.57 -19.88
CA PRO A 474 3.23 8.66 -18.93
C PRO A 474 4.11 8.27 -17.75
N ILE A 475 3.91 7.09 -17.17
CA ILE A 475 4.71 6.58 -16.05
C ILE A 475 6.13 6.31 -16.55
N VAL A 476 6.32 5.54 -17.61
CA VAL A 476 7.66 5.18 -18.09
C VAL A 476 8.43 6.38 -18.60
N ASP A 477 7.80 7.31 -19.30
CA ASP A 477 8.44 8.54 -19.76
C ASP A 477 8.72 9.50 -18.61
N PHE A 478 7.86 9.54 -17.59
CA PHE A 478 8.15 10.16 -16.31
C PHE A 478 9.42 9.56 -15.70
N PHE A 479 9.57 8.24 -15.60
CA PHE A 479 10.79 7.61 -15.06
C PHE A 479 12.02 7.70 -16.00
N ARG A 480 11.84 7.76 -17.33
CA ARG A 480 12.94 7.89 -18.30
C ARG A 480 13.52 9.30 -18.34
N SER A 481 12.68 10.33 -18.25
CA SER A 481 13.11 11.72 -18.17
C SER A 481 14.02 11.97 -16.96
N ILE A 482 13.79 11.23 -15.87
CA ILE A 482 14.56 11.30 -14.61
C ILE A 482 15.98 10.73 -14.75
N THR A 483 16.20 9.75 -15.64
CA THR A 483 17.51 9.12 -15.77
C THR A 483 18.40 9.80 -16.82
N LYS A 484 17.78 10.45 -17.83
CA LYS A 484 18.52 11.27 -18.82
C LYS A 484 19.16 12.52 -18.22
N GLU A 485 18.73 12.94 -17.03
CA GLU A 485 19.30 14.12 -16.37
C GLU A 485 20.60 13.83 -15.59
N LYS A 486 21.13 12.61 -15.64
CA LYS A 486 22.37 12.23 -14.94
C LYS A 486 23.64 12.23 -15.80
N ASP A 487 23.50 12.38 -17.11
CA ASP A 487 24.58 12.58 -18.08
C ASP A 487 24.40 13.93 -18.79
#